data_AF-A0A3D4HTV7-F1
#
_entry.id   AF-A0A3D4HTV7-F1
#
_cell.length_a   1.000
_cell.length_b   1.000
_cell.length_c   1.000
_cell.angle_alpha   90.00
_cell.angle_beta   90.00
_cell.angle_gamma   90.00
#
_symmetry.space_group_name_H-M   'P 1'
#
loop_
_entity.id
_entity.type
_entity.pdbx_description
1 polymer ?
#
loop_
_entity_poly.entity_id
_entity_poly.type
_entity_poly.pdbx_seq_one_letter_code
_entity_poly.pdbx_strand_id
1 'polypeptide(L)' 'METRVALIGIIVEDMEMVERINQILHEYGQYIIGRMGLPYREKNISIISIVVNA' A
#
# COMPACT_ATOMS: atom_id res chain seq x y z
N MET A 1 -1.74 -14.59 20.55
CA MET A 1 -2.08 -14.91 19.15
C MET A 1 -0.80 -14.77 18.35
N GLU A 2 -0.49 -15.73 17.48
CA GLU A 2 0.64 -15.56 16.54
C GLU A 2 0.25 -14.57 15.46
N THR A 3 1.10 -13.57 15.23
CA THR A 3 0.98 -12.66 14.09
C THR A 3 1.52 -13.37 12.84
N ARG A 4 1.00 -13.01 11.65
CA ARG A 4 1.46 -13.56 10.37
C ARG A 4 1.99 -12.45 9.48
N VAL A 5 3.04 -12.78 8.73
CA VAL A 5 3.57 -11.91 7.70
C VAL A 5 2.76 -12.08 6.42
N ALA A 6 2.30 -10.97 5.83
CA ALA A 6 1.57 -10.95 4.57
C ALA A 6 2.07 -9.83 3.64
N LEU A 7 1.87 -10.03 2.33
CA LEU A 7 2.12 -9.05 1.28
C LEU A 7 0.81 -8.60 0.66
N ILE A 8 0.57 -7.29 0.60
CA ILE A 8 -0.60 -6.67 -0.01
C ILE A 8 -0.13 -5.83 -1.20
N GLY A 9 -0.66 -6.14 -2.39
CA GLY A 9 -0.48 -5.33 -3.59
C GLY A 9 -1.75 -4.55 -3.90
N ILE A 10 -1.62 -3.24 -4.09
CA ILE A 10 -2.73 -2.34 -4.44
C ILE A 10 -2.38 -1.71 -5.79
N ILE A 11 -3.30 -1.79 -6.75
CA ILE A 11 -3.18 -1.12 -8.05
C ILE A 11 -4.20 0.02 -8.06
N VAL A 12 -3.72 1.23 -8.33
CA VAL A 12 -4.52 2.45 -8.31
C VAL A 12 -4.53 3.05 -9.71
N GLU A 13 -5.70 3.06 -10.35
CA GLU A 13 -5.89 3.66 -11.68
C GLU A 13 -6.31 5.13 -11.60
N ASP A 14 -7.03 5.51 -10.55
CA ASP A 14 -7.40 6.89 -10.25
C ASP A 14 -6.36 7.54 -9.34
N MET A 15 -5.53 8.40 -9.93
CA MET A 15 -4.44 9.07 -9.22
C MET A 15 -4.94 10.03 -8.11
N GLU A 16 -6.20 10.49 -8.16
CA GLU A 16 -6.79 11.32 -7.10
C GLU A 16 -7.02 10.50 -5.81
N MET A 17 -7.16 9.18 -5.93
CA MET A 17 -7.36 8.29 -4.77
C MET A 17 -6.06 7.98 -4.01
N VAL A 18 -4.90 8.24 -4.60
CA VAL A 18 -3.59 7.89 -4.02
C VAL A 18 -3.39 8.54 -2.65
N GLU A 19 -3.80 9.80 -2.48
CA GLU A 19 -3.66 10.52 -1.21
C GLU A 19 -4.52 9.88 -0.11
N ARG A 20 -5.79 9.60 -0.41
CA ARG A 20 -6.73 8.96 0.53
C ARG A 20 -6.27 7.56 0.92
N ILE A 21 -5.76 6.78 -0.04
CA ILE A 21 -5.19 5.46 0.25
C ILE A 21 -4.00 5.60 1.20
N ASN A 22 -3.08 6.53 0.94
CA ASN A 22 -1.92 6.74 1.79
C ASN A 22 -2.27 7.16 3.22
N GLN A 23 -3.36 7.91 3.42
CA GLN A 23 -3.88 8.27 4.74
C GLN A 23 -4.35 7.02 5.51
N ILE A 24 -5.15 6.15 4.88
CA ILE A 24 -5.60 4.89 5.49
C ILE A 24 -4.38 4.03 5.87
N LEU A 25 -3.41 3.89 4.97
CA LEU A 25 -2.20 3.13 5.25
C LEU A 25 -1.38 3.72 6.40
N HIS A 26 -1.40 5.04 6.57
CA HIS A 26 -0.74 5.70 7.69
C HIS A 26 -1.42 5.38 9.03
N GLU A 27 -2.77 5.34 9.07
CA GLU A 27 -3.55 4.95 10.26
C GLU A 27 -3.24 3.51 10.71
N TYR A 28 -3.01 2.60 9.76
CA TYR A 28 -2.62 1.21 10.03
C TYR A 28 -1.09 1.00 10.15
N GLY A 29 -0.30 2.07 10.26
CA GLY A 29 1.16 2.03 10.25
C GLY A 29 1.77 1.09 11.30
N GLN A 30 1.09 0.84 12.42
CA GLN A 30 1.54 -0.09 13.46
C GLN A 30 1.70 -1.55 12.99
N TYR A 31 0.98 -1.96 11.93
CA TYR A 31 1.05 -3.30 11.37
C TYR A 31 1.97 -3.38 10.15
N ILE A 32 2.44 -2.25 9.62
CA ILE A 32 3.21 -2.17 8.38
C ILE A 32 4.71 -2.26 8.70
N ILE A 33 5.33 -3.35 8.25
CA ILE A 33 6.79 -3.53 8.32
C ILE A 33 7.48 -2.66 7.27
N GLY A 34 6.87 -2.54 6.08
CA GLY A 34 7.41 -1.74 4.99
C GLY A 34 6.39 -1.53 3.89
N ARG A 35 6.59 -0.45 3.11
CA ARG A 35 5.80 -0.18 1.90
C ARG A 35 6.66 0.38 0.79
N MET A 36 6.33 0.04 -0.45
CA MET A 36 6.96 0.55 -1.67
C MET A 36 5.89 1.08 -2.61
N GLY A 37 6.03 2.33 -3.05
CA GLY A 37 5.22 2.91 -4.11
C GLY A 37 5.95 2.82 -5.45
N LEU A 38 5.28 2.32 -6.49
CA LEU A 38 5.81 2.19 -7.84
C LEU A 38 4.86 2.90 -8.82
N PRO A 39 5.16 4.16 -9.20
CA PRO A 39 4.39 4.84 -10.23
C PRO A 39 4.66 4.20 -11.60
N TYR A 40 3.65 3.61 -12.21
CA TYR A 40 3.74 2.99 -13.54
C TYR A 40 3.08 3.89 -14.59
N ARG A 41 3.83 4.93 -14.98
CA ARG A 41 3.35 6.01 -15.85
C ARG A 41 2.86 5.54 -17.21
N GLU A 42 3.50 4.53 -17.80
CA GLU A 42 3.11 3.97 -19.12
C GLU A 42 1.68 3.40 -19.13
N LYS A 43 1.16 3.01 -17.96
CA LYS A 43 -0.19 2.50 -17.78
C LYS A 43 -1.11 3.48 -17.07
N ASN A 44 -0.61 4.67 -16.72
CA ASN A 44 -1.32 5.65 -15.90
C ASN A 44 -1.85 5.05 -14.58
N ILE A 45 -1.06 4.20 -13.94
CA ILE A 45 -1.41 3.59 -12.64
C ILE A 45 -0.31 3.82 -11.60
N SER A 46 -0.67 3.72 -10.33
CA SER A 46 0.26 3.64 -9.20
C SER A 46 0.11 2.31 -8.50
N ILE A 47 1.21 1.60 -8.27
CA ILE A 47 1.22 0.34 -7.52
C ILE A 47 1.76 0.62 -6.13
N ILE A 48 1.10 0.09 -5.10
CA ILE A 48 1.56 0.15 -3.71
C ILE A 48 1.72 -1.28 -3.20
N SER A 49 2.92 -1.63 -2.78
CA SER A 49 3.23 -2.92 -2.16
C SER A 49 3.46 -2.72 -0.67
N ILE A 50 2.83 -3.54 0.17
CA ILE A 50 2.85 -3.39 1.64
C ILE A 50 3.16 -4.75 2.26
N VAL A 51 4.17 -4.77 3.13
CA VAL A 51 4.48 -5.91 3.97
C VAL A 51 3.90 -5.62 5.36
N VAL A 52 3.05 -6.52 5.86
CA VAL A 52 2.40 -6.39 7.16
C VAL A 52 2.75 -7.56 8.08
N ASN A 53 2.71 -7.32 9.40
CA ASN A 53 2.75 -8.35 10.43
C ASN A 53 1.66 -8.06 11.47
N ALA A 54 0.62 -8.89 11.47
CA ALA A 54 -0.56 -8.73 12.31
C ALA A 54 -1.17 -10.09 12.69
#